data_AF-A0A2G9QD73-F1
#
_entry.id   AF-A0A2G9QD73-F1
#
_cell.length_a   1.000
_cell.length_b   1.000
_cell.length_c   1.000
_cell.angle_alpha   90.00
_cell.angle_beta   90.00
_cell.angle_gamma   90.00
#
_symmetry.space_group_name_H-M   'P 1'
#
loop_
_entity.id
_entity.type
_entity.pdbx_description
1 polymer ?
#
loop_
_entity_poly.entity_id
_entity_poly.type
_entity_poly.pdbx_seq_one_letter_code
_entity_poly.pdbx_strand_id
1 'polypeptide(L)'
;MTAFFPGTGTNACYMEDMRHFELVEGDEGRMCVNMEWGAFGDDGILDDIRTEFDRDIDMGSLNPGKQMFEKMISGMYMGELVRLILVKMAKEDLLFGGRITADLDKEGIKTAHAVLSKLGLEPSHEDCVATHRICQIVSARSANLCAATLSAVLRRIRENKGVERLKSTVGVDGSVYKNHPHFARLLQKTVRRLVPDCDVRFIRSEDGSGKGAAMVTAVAHRLADQRHEREKTLESLKLSTKQLLEVKRLMRVEMDRGLKRTSHDEATVKMLPTYVRSTPDGTERGDFLALDLGGTNFRVLLVRVRNGMRRGVEMHNKIYTIPQDAMQGTGEELFDHIVHCIADFLEYMGMKGVSLPLGFTFSFPCHQNSLDAVTINNLAYSLSCKYVTSFIGFSLRNQQDKAKKL
;
A
#
# COMPACT_ATOMS: atom_id res chain seq x y z
N MET A 1 -1.18 -18.90 -13.44
CA MET A 1 -2.02 -18.84 -14.64
C MET A 1 -1.34 -17.86 -15.57
N THR A 2 -1.24 -18.20 -16.85
CA THR A 2 -0.62 -17.35 -17.88
C THR A 2 -1.58 -17.28 -19.06
N ALA A 3 -1.77 -16.10 -19.64
CA ALA A 3 -2.50 -15.94 -20.89
C ALA A 3 -1.57 -15.39 -21.97
N PHE A 4 -1.80 -15.78 -23.22
CA PHE A 4 -0.99 -15.43 -24.39
C PHE A 4 -1.87 -15.16 -25.61
N PHE A 5 -1.61 -14.07 -26.33
CA PHE A 5 -2.51 -13.53 -27.37
C PHE A 5 -1.85 -13.29 -28.73
N PRO A 6 -1.41 -14.31 -29.48
CA PRO A 6 -0.89 -14.15 -30.85
C PRO A 6 -2.02 -13.98 -31.89
N GLY A 7 -2.45 -12.73 -32.10
CA GLY A 7 -3.47 -12.35 -33.06
C GLY A 7 -3.01 -11.22 -33.97
N THR A 8 -3.82 -10.17 -34.09
CA THR A 8 -3.42 -8.91 -34.73
C THR A 8 -2.21 -8.29 -34.03
N GLY A 9 -2.18 -8.36 -32.70
CA GLY A 9 -1.01 -8.05 -31.87
C GLY A 9 -0.45 -9.30 -31.17
N THR A 10 0.48 -9.10 -30.25
CA THR A 10 0.93 -10.11 -29.30
C THR A 10 1.14 -9.54 -27.90
N ASN A 11 0.55 -10.20 -26.89
CA ASN A 11 0.77 -9.87 -25.49
C ASN A 11 0.67 -11.12 -24.60
N ALA A 12 1.14 -11.02 -23.36
CA ALA A 12 0.97 -12.00 -22.32
C ALA A 12 0.69 -11.37 -20.95
N CYS A 13 -0.04 -12.09 -20.12
CA CYS A 13 -0.22 -11.76 -18.70
C CYS A 13 -0.01 -13.00 -17.83
N TYR A 14 0.39 -12.80 -16.57
CA TYR A 14 0.59 -13.90 -15.62
C TYR A 14 0.36 -13.46 -14.18
N MET A 15 0.17 -14.43 -13.28
CA MET A 15 0.07 -14.16 -11.83
C MET A 15 1.47 -14.03 -11.21
N GLU A 16 1.77 -12.84 -10.69
CA GLU A 16 2.99 -12.50 -9.96
C GLU A 16 2.66 -12.34 -8.46
N ASP A 17 3.65 -12.59 -7.61
CA ASP A 17 3.53 -12.42 -6.15
C ASP A 17 3.54 -10.93 -5.78
N MET A 18 2.63 -10.53 -4.89
CA MET A 18 2.44 -9.13 -4.48
C MET A 18 3.72 -8.49 -3.95
N ARG A 19 4.55 -9.24 -3.22
CA ARG A 19 5.85 -8.80 -2.72
C ARG A 19 6.84 -8.29 -3.80
N HIS A 20 6.60 -8.60 -5.07
CA HIS A 20 7.44 -8.12 -6.19
C HIS A 20 6.88 -6.84 -6.84
N PHE A 21 5.71 -6.35 -6.43
CA PHE A 21 5.13 -5.11 -6.91
C PHE A 21 5.55 -3.95 -6.01
N GLU A 22 6.52 -3.16 -6.47
CA GLU A 22 6.94 -1.95 -5.73
C GLU A 22 5.93 -0.80 -5.88
N LEU A 23 5.12 -0.82 -6.94
CA LEU A 23 4.15 0.25 -7.25
C LEU A 23 2.77 0.02 -6.61
N VAL A 24 2.57 -1.10 -5.91
CA VAL A 24 1.30 -1.45 -5.27
C VAL A 24 1.58 -1.74 -3.80
N GLU A 25 0.87 -1.06 -2.89
CA GLU A 25 0.99 -1.35 -1.46
C GLU A 25 0.46 -2.76 -1.13
N GLY A 26 1.21 -3.48 -0.28
CA GLY A 26 0.90 -4.82 0.20
C GLY A 26 1.82 -5.90 -0.37
N ASP A 27 2.10 -6.92 0.43
CA ASP A 27 3.01 -8.03 0.12
C ASP A 27 2.31 -9.40 0.09
N GLU A 28 1.05 -9.46 0.51
CA GLU A 28 0.28 -10.70 0.61
C GLU A 28 -0.43 -11.08 -0.69
N GLY A 29 -0.28 -12.34 -1.10
CA GLY A 29 -1.02 -12.91 -2.22
C GLY A 29 -0.39 -12.64 -3.58
N ARG A 30 -1.23 -12.59 -4.62
CA ARG A 30 -0.80 -12.50 -6.02
C ARG A 30 -1.70 -11.59 -6.82
N MET A 31 -1.13 -10.92 -7.82
CA MET A 31 -1.85 -10.09 -8.78
C MET A 31 -1.48 -10.48 -10.21
N CYS A 32 -2.43 -10.34 -11.13
CA CYS A 32 -2.16 -10.53 -12.55
C CYS A 32 -1.39 -9.32 -13.10
N VAL A 33 -0.23 -9.56 -13.69
CA VAL A 33 0.57 -8.55 -14.42
C VAL A 33 0.22 -8.64 -15.90
N ASN A 34 -0.13 -7.50 -16.49
CA ASN A 34 -0.09 -7.32 -17.93
C ASN A 34 1.34 -6.89 -18.32
N MET A 35 2.01 -7.66 -19.18
CA MET A 35 3.41 -7.40 -19.51
C MET A 35 3.59 -6.31 -20.56
N GLU A 36 2.60 -6.10 -21.44
CA GLU A 36 2.74 -5.27 -22.64
C GLU A 36 4.05 -5.57 -23.40
N TRP A 37 4.37 -6.86 -23.56
CA TRP A 37 5.67 -7.29 -24.08
C TRP A 37 5.91 -6.94 -25.55
N GLY A 38 4.92 -6.36 -26.23
CA GLY A 38 5.01 -5.95 -27.62
C GLY A 38 6.04 -4.85 -27.80
N ALA A 39 6.22 -4.02 -26.76
CA ALA A 39 7.21 -2.96 -26.67
C ALA A 39 8.63 -3.44 -26.33
N PHE A 40 8.85 -4.75 -26.16
CA PHE A 40 10.20 -5.27 -25.92
C PHE A 40 11.11 -4.91 -27.12
N GLY A 41 12.29 -4.34 -26.86
CA GLY A 41 13.16 -3.85 -27.94
C GLY A 41 12.89 -2.42 -28.43
N ASP A 42 11.89 -1.71 -27.90
CA ASP A 42 11.66 -0.29 -28.20
C ASP A 42 12.85 0.60 -27.79
N ASP A 43 13.68 0.12 -26.87
CA ASP A 43 14.91 0.76 -26.39
C ASP A 43 16.17 0.36 -27.18
N GLY A 44 16.02 -0.47 -28.22
CA GLY A 44 17.12 -0.95 -29.06
C GLY A 44 17.78 -2.24 -28.56
N ILE A 45 17.33 -2.85 -27.46
CA ILE A 45 17.96 -4.07 -26.92
C ILE A 45 17.86 -5.29 -27.85
N LEU A 46 17.01 -5.23 -28.88
CA LEU A 46 16.81 -6.29 -29.88
C LEU A 46 17.37 -5.94 -31.27
N ASP A 47 18.15 -4.87 -31.41
CA ASP A 47 18.61 -4.41 -32.73
C ASP A 47 19.57 -5.39 -33.42
N ASP A 48 20.22 -6.27 -32.66
CA ASP A 48 21.10 -7.33 -33.15
C ASP A 48 20.35 -8.46 -33.87
N ILE A 49 19.11 -8.74 -33.46
CA ILE A 49 18.26 -9.77 -34.09
C ILE A 49 17.31 -9.21 -35.16
N ARG A 50 17.16 -7.88 -35.23
CA ARG A 50 16.31 -7.20 -36.22
C ARG A 50 16.99 -7.09 -37.58
N THR A 51 16.27 -7.48 -38.62
CA THR A 51 16.74 -7.39 -40.01
C THR A 51 16.36 -6.06 -40.65
N GLU A 52 16.89 -5.77 -41.83
CA GLU A 52 16.44 -4.63 -42.65
C GLU A 52 14.92 -4.63 -42.87
N PHE A 53 14.31 -5.80 -43.12
CA PHE A 53 12.86 -5.93 -43.30
C PHE A 53 12.06 -5.49 -42.06
N ASP A 54 12.58 -5.73 -40.85
CA ASP A 54 11.92 -5.30 -39.61
C ASP A 54 12.04 -3.79 -39.41
N ARG A 55 13.09 -3.16 -39.95
CA ARG A 55 13.27 -1.70 -39.94
C ARG A 55 12.33 -1.04 -40.95
N ASP A 56 12.19 -1.62 -42.13
CA ASP A 56 11.28 -1.12 -43.17
C ASP A 56 9.81 -1.18 -42.73
N ILE A 57 9.39 -2.29 -42.11
CA ILE A 57 8.04 -2.38 -41.52
C ILE A 57 7.83 -1.33 -40.45
N ASP A 58 8.82 -1.13 -39.58
CA ASP A 58 8.70 -0.16 -38.50
C ASP A 58 8.52 1.26 -39.05
N MET A 59 9.36 1.66 -40.00
CA MET A 59 9.28 2.97 -40.65
C MET A 59 7.94 3.19 -41.38
N GLY A 60 7.38 2.15 -41.99
CA GLY A 60 6.09 2.21 -42.69
C GLY A 60 4.86 2.02 -41.80
N SER A 61 5.03 1.76 -40.50
CA SER A 61 3.93 1.46 -39.59
C SER A 61 3.23 2.73 -39.06
N LEU A 62 2.05 2.55 -38.45
CA LEU A 62 1.33 3.63 -37.76
C LEU A 62 2.07 4.17 -36.53
N ASN A 63 3.03 3.42 -36.01
CA ASN A 63 3.73 3.70 -34.76
C ASN A 63 5.24 3.41 -34.85
N PRO A 64 6.01 4.15 -35.68
CA PRO A 64 7.45 3.93 -35.82
C PRO A 64 8.20 4.04 -34.49
N GLY A 65 9.17 3.15 -34.26
CA GLY A 65 9.95 3.07 -33.02
C GLY A 65 9.19 2.53 -31.82
N LYS A 66 8.00 1.96 -32.02
CA LYS A 66 7.17 1.36 -30.96
C LYS A 66 6.73 -0.05 -31.32
N GLN A 67 6.46 -0.86 -30.30
CA GLN A 67 5.96 -2.22 -30.46
C GLN A 67 6.92 -3.09 -31.30
N MET A 68 8.22 -2.93 -31.09
CA MET A 68 9.27 -3.50 -31.94
C MET A 68 9.24 -5.03 -31.95
N PHE A 69 9.02 -5.65 -30.79
CA PHE A 69 8.88 -7.10 -30.70
C PHE A 69 7.59 -7.62 -31.33
N GLU A 70 6.48 -6.90 -31.15
CA GLU A 70 5.20 -7.25 -31.75
C GLU A 70 5.26 -7.26 -33.29
N LYS A 71 5.96 -6.30 -33.89
CA LYS A 71 6.19 -6.20 -35.34
C LYS A 71 6.92 -7.39 -35.94
N MET A 72 7.75 -8.08 -35.16
CA MET A 72 8.43 -9.29 -35.62
C MET A 72 7.55 -10.55 -35.56
N ILE A 73 6.38 -10.47 -34.93
CA ILE A 73 5.61 -11.64 -34.47
C ILE A 73 4.19 -11.68 -35.01
N SER A 74 3.43 -10.59 -34.88
CA SER A 74 1.98 -10.66 -34.94
C SER A 74 1.45 -10.89 -36.35
N GLY A 75 0.20 -11.33 -36.43
CA GLY A 75 -0.48 -11.60 -37.70
C GLY A 75 -0.63 -10.35 -38.57
N MET A 76 -0.63 -9.16 -37.97
CA MET A 76 -0.69 -7.89 -38.70
C MET A 76 0.56 -7.65 -39.56
N TYR A 77 1.73 -8.07 -39.09
CA TYR A 77 3.01 -7.72 -39.71
C TYR A 77 3.67 -8.89 -40.46
N MET A 78 3.38 -10.14 -40.10
CA MET A 78 3.98 -11.32 -40.77
C MET A 78 3.72 -11.36 -42.28
N GLY A 79 2.54 -10.97 -42.74
CA GLY A 79 2.23 -10.91 -44.17
C GLY A 79 3.08 -9.87 -44.90
N GLU A 80 3.24 -8.70 -44.29
CA GLU A 80 4.06 -7.61 -44.85
C GLU A 80 5.55 -7.95 -44.84
N LEU A 81 6.04 -8.66 -43.82
CA LEU A 81 7.42 -9.16 -43.78
C LEU A 81 7.70 -10.06 -44.99
N VAL A 82 6.78 -10.99 -45.27
CA VAL A 82 6.90 -11.87 -46.45
C VAL A 82 6.91 -11.03 -47.73
N ARG A 83 6.00 -10.06 -47.86
CA ARG A 83 5.91 -9.20 -49.04
C ARG A 83 7.21 -8.43 -49.30
N LEU A 84 7.79 -7.79 -48.29
CA LEU A 84 9.04 -7.04 -48.41
C LEU A 84 10.22 -7.94 -48.83
N ILE A 85 10.29 -9.17 -48.29
CA ILE A 85 11.29 -10.15 -48.69
C ILE A 85 11.10 -10.54 -50.17
N LEU A 86 9.86 -10.82 -50.59
CA LEU A 86 9.55 -11.16 -51.99
C LEU A 86 9.90 -10.03 -52.95
N VAL A 87 9.57 -8.77 -52.60
CA VAL A 87 9.89 -7.60 -53.41
C VAL A 87 11.40 -7.43 -53.54
N LYS A 88 12.17 -7.58 -52.45
CA LYS A 88 13.63 -7.49 -52.50
C LYS A 88 14.23 -8.59 -53.38
N MET A 89 13.81 -9.84 -53.19
CA MET A 89 14.29 -10.97 -53.99
C MET A 89 13.92 -10.84 -55.47
N ALA A 90 12.75 -10.28 -55.79
CA ALA A 90 12.37 -9.99 -57.17
C ALA A 90 13.25 -8.89 -57.79
N LYS A 91 13.58 -7.82 -57.05
CA LYS A 91 14.50 -6.75 -57.53
C LYS A 91 15.92 -7.26 -57.80
N GLU A 92 16.32 -8.33 -57.14
CA GLU A 92 17.63 -8.98 -57.30
C GLU A 92 17.61 -10.14 -58.31
N ASP A 93 16.54 -10.27 -59.12
CA ASP A 93 16.34 -11.34 -60.11
C ASP A 93 16.34 -12.77 -59.53
N LEU A 94 16.12 -12.91 -58.21
CA LEU A 94 16.09 -14.22 -57.52
C LEU A 94 14.71 -14.89 -57.57
N LEU A 95 13.64 -14.13 -57.84
CA LEU A 95 12.26 -14.61 -57.97
C LEU A 95 11.56 -13.95 -59.16
N PHE A 96 10.58 -14.65 -59.72
CA PHE A 96 9.67 -14.16 -60.75
C PHE A 96 10.36 -13.63 -62.02
N GLY A 97 11.61 -14.05 -62.27
CA GLY A 97 12.43 -13.55 -63.37
C GLY A 97 12.58 -12.02 -63.37
N GLY A 98 12.69 -11.40 -62.19
CA GLY A 98 12.86 -9.95 -62.03
C GLY A 98 11.57 -9.13 -62.06
N ARG A 99 10.42 -9.76 -62.32
CA ARG A 99 9.15 -9.04 -62.54
C ARG A 99 8.50 -8.66 -61.22
N ILE A 100 8.11 -7.39 -61.12
CA ILE A 100 7.35 -6.83 -59.99
C ILE A 100 6.07 -6.23 -60.56
N THR A 101 4.93 -6.59 -60.00
CA THR A 101 3.63 -6.03 -60.33
C THR A 101 3.20 -5.00 -59.29
N ALA A 102 2.32 -4.07 -59.68
CA ALA A 102 1.77 -3.09 -58.75
C ALA A 102 0.97 -3.73 -57.59
N ASP A 103 0.44 -4.93 -57.80
CA ASP A 103 -0.37 -5.67 -56.81
C ASP A 103 0.51 -6.41 -55.79
N LEU A 104 1.73 -6.82 -56.16
CA LEU A 104 2.73 -7.33 -55.21
C LEU A 104 3.10 -6.27 -54.16
N ASP A 105 2.76 -5.01 -54.42
CA ASP A 105 2.94 -3.91 -53.49
C ASP A 105 1.81 -3.77 -52.45
N LYS A 106 0.73 -4.58 -52.53
CA LYS A 106 -0.52 -4.25 -51.80
C LYS A 106 -1.29 -5.33 -51.03
N GLU A 107 -1.03 -6.65 -51.08
CA GLU A 107 -1.85 -7.62 -50.28
C GLU A 107 -1.14 -8.90 -49.75
N GLY A 108 -1.68 -9.45 -48.64
CA GLY A 108 -1.19 -10.63 -47.90
C GLY A 108 -1.71 -11.99 -48.39
N ILE A 109 -0.95 -13.06 -48.13
CA ILE A 109 -0.93 -14.26 -48.97
C ILE A 109 -1.70 -15.49 -48.42
N LYS A 110 -2.53 -16.12 -49.28
CA LYS A 110 -3.06 -17.52 -49.20
C LYS A 110 -2.38 -18.40 -50.28
N THR A 111 -2.79 -19.64 -50.54
CA THR A 111 -2.10 -20.65 -51.40
C THR A 111 -1.15 -20.08 -52.45
N ALA A 112 0.15 -20.40 -52.34
CA ALA A 112 1.25 -19.67 -53.01
C ALA A 112 0.98 -19.41 -54.50
N HIS A 113 0.71 -20.45 -55.31
CA HIS A 113 0.45 -20.28 -56.73
C HIS A 113 -0.79 -19.40 -57.01
N ALA A 114 -1.95 -19.76 -56.43
CA ALA A 114 -3.20 -19.04 -56.65
C ALA A 114 -3.15 -17.57 -56.19
N VAL A 115 -2.31 -17.26 -55.21
CA VAL A 115 -2.17 -15.89 -54.73
C VAL A 115 -1.15 -15.11 -55.52
N LEU A 116 0.03 -15.68 -55.79
CA LEU A 116 1.00 -15.02 -56.67
C LEU A 116 0.38 -14.71 -58.04
N SER A 117 -0.44 -15.61 -58.60
CA SER A 117 -1.21 -15.35 -59.81
C SER A 117 -2.26 -14.25 -59.66
N LYS A 118 -2.92 -14.15 -58.51
CA LYS A 118 -3.86 -13.04 -58.21
C LYS A 118 -3.16 -11.69 -58.08
N LEU A 119 -1.87 -11.69 -57.72
CA LEU A 119 -1.03 -10.50 -57.70
C LEU A 119 -0.48 -10.17 -59.11
N GLY A 120 -1.01 -10.79 -60.17
CA GLY A 120 -0.61 -10.54 -61.56
C GLY A 120 0.74 -11.16 -61.96
N LEU A 121 1.30 -12.05 -61.14
CA LEU A 121 2.55 -12.74 -61.45
C LEU A 121 2.28 -14.06 -62.20
N GLU A 122 3.26 -14.52 -62.98
CA GLU A 122 3.28 -15.86 -63.56
C GLU A 122 4.32 -16.71 -62.83
N PRO A 123 4.04 -17.19 -61.60
CA PRO A 123 5.03 -17.85 -60.77
C PRO A 123 5.40 -19.22 -61.34
N SER A 124 6.69 -19.49 -61.44
CA SER A 124 7.20 -20.83 -61.70
C SER A 124 6.95 -21.77 -60.51
N HIS A 125 7.21 -23.07 -60.70
CA HIS A 125 7.19 -24.02 -59.57
C HIS A 125 8.23 -23.61 -58.51
N GLU A 126 9.42 -23.18 -58.92
CA GLU A 126 10.48 -22.76 -58.00
C GLU A 126 10.08 -21.53 -57.20
N ASP A 127 9.42 -20.55 -57.82
CA ASP A 127 8.88 -19.37 -57.14
C ASP A 127 7.87 -19.74 -56.06
N CYS A 128 6.99 -20.70 -56.36
CA CYS A 128 6.01 -21.20 -55.40
C CYS A 128 6.69 -21.88 -54.19
N VAL A 129 7.76 -22.65 -54.44
CA VAL A 129 8.53 -23.35 -53.39
C VAL A 129 9.30 -22.34 -52.53
N ALA A 130 9.97 -21.39 -53.15
CA ALA A 130 10.71 -20.33 -52.46
C ALA A 130 9.77 -19.46 -51.61
N THR A 131 8.63 -19.04 -52.17
CA THR A 131 7.62 -18.26 -51.45
C THR A 131 7.09 -19.01 -50.23
N HIS A 132 6.76 -20.29 -50.40
CA HIS A 132 6.33 -21.14 -49.28
C HIS A 132 7.43 -21.27 -48.22
N ARG A 133 8.70 -21.38 -48.63
CA ARG A 133 9.84 -21.45 -47.71
C ARG A 133 10.04 -20.16 -46.92
N ILE A 134 9.87 -18.99 -47.55
CA ILE A 134 9.92 -17.68 -46.90
C ILE A 134 8.82 -17.58 -45.83
N CYS A 135 7.58 -17.94 -46.18
CA CYS A 135 6.46 -17.98 -45.22
C CYS A 135 6.76 -18.88 -44.01
N GLN A 136 7.38 -20.05 -44.24
CA GLN A 136 7.79 -20.95 -43.17
C GLN A 136 8.86 -20.31 -42.27
N ILE A 137 9.84 -19.61 -42.83
CA ILE A 137 10.92 -18.97 -42.06
C ILE A 137 10.34 -17.82 -41.21
N VAL A 138 9.53 -16.95 -41.79
CA VAL A 138 8.91 -15.81 -41.07
C VAL A 138 8.00 -16.30 -39.95
N SER A 139 7.08 -17.23 -40.24
CA SER A 139 6.18 -17.77 -39.22
C SER A 139 6.93 -18.59 -38.15
N ALA A 140 8.02 -19.26 -38.51
CA ALA A 140 8.85 -19.98 -37.56
C ALA A 140 9.63 -19.04 -36.63
N ARG A 141 10.16 -17.94 -37.16
CA ARG A 141 10.78 -16.88 -36.36
C ARG A 141 9.79 -16.34 -35.34
N SER A 142 8.59 -15.97 -35.77
CA SER A 142 7.52 -15.48 -34.87
C SER A 142 7.20 -16.48 -33.75
N ALA A 143 6.98 -17.76 -34.08
CA ALA A 143 6.72 -18.79 -33.08
C ALA A 143 7.89 -19.00 -32.11
N ASN A 144 9.14 -18.91 -32.58
CA ASN A 144 10.33 -19.07 -31.74
C ASN A 144 10.52 -17.87 -30.79
N LEU A 145 10.28 -16.65 -31.26
CA LEU A 145 10.35 -15.45 -30.43
C LEU A 145 9.29 -15.47 -29.32
N CYS A 146 8.03 -15.79 -29.65
CA CYS A 146 6.99 -16.00 -28.64
C CYS A 146 7.35 -17.10 -27.64
N ALA A 147 7.96 -18.19 -28.11
CA ALA A 147 8.37 -19.28 -27.23
C ALA A 147 9.46 -18.84 -26.25
N ALA A 148 10.40 -18.01 -26.70
CA ALA A 148 11.49 -17.49 -25.86
C ALA A 148 10.95 -16.60 -24.73
N THR A 149 10.08 -15.63 -25.05
CA THR A 149 9.52 -14.74 -24.02
C THR A 149 8.56 -15.47 -23.09
N LEU A 150 7.72 -16.38 -23.61
CA LEU A 150 6.87 -17.22 -22.76
C LEU A 150 7.70 -18.14 -21.84
N SER A 151 8.86 -18.61 -22.30
CA SER A 151 9.78 -19.41 -21.47
C SER A 151 10.33 -18.60 -20.30
N ALA A 152 10.63 -17.31 -20.49
CA ALA A 152 11.04 -16.43 -19.41
C ALA A 152 9.94 -16.29 -18.34
N VAL A 153 8.68 -16.08 -18.77
CA VAL A 153 7.51 -16.03 -17.87
C VAL A 153 7.34 -17.32 -17.07
N LEU A 154 7.49 -18.48 -17.73
CA LEU A 154 7.37 -19.78 -17.05
C LEU A 154 8.49 -20.00 -16.03
N ARG A 155 9.73 -19.60 -16.34
CA ARG A 155 10.85 -19.64 -15.38
C ARG A 155 10.57 -18.76 -14.17
N ARG A 156 10.09 -17.52 -14.39
CA ARG A 156 9.69 -16.60 -13.32
C ARG A 156 8.65 -17.22 -12.40
N ILE A 157 7.58 -17.80 -12.95
CA ILE A 157 6.54 -18.47 -12.16
C ILE A 157 7.10 -19.66 -11.36
N ARG A 158 8.03 -20.42 -11.94
CA ARG A 158 8.69 -21.54 -11.26
C ARG A 158 9.51 -21.06 -10.06
N GLU A 159 10.32 -20.01 -10.26
CA GLU A 159 11.15 -19.40 -9.23
C GLU A 159 10.31 -18.84 -8.08
N ASN A 160 9.23 -18.12 -8.39
CA ASN A 160 8.30 -17.61 -7.37
C ASN A 160 7.71 -18.72 -6.50
N LYS A 161 7.36 -19.85 -7.12
CA LYS A 161 6.85 -21.03 -6.41
C LYS A 161 7.93 -21.81 -5.65
N GLY A 162 9.21 -21.56 -5.91
CA GLY A 162 10.31 -22.31 -5.30
C GLY A 162 10.29 -23.81 -5.62
N VAL A 163 9.80 -24.20 -6.80
CA VAL A 163 9.67 -25.62 -7.19
C VAL A 163 10.69 -26.02 -8.25
N GLU A 164 11.20 -27.24 -8.18
CA GLU A 164 12.13 -27.79 -9.16
C GLU A 164 11.45 -27.99 -10.53
N ARG A 165 10.25 -28.57 -10.55
CA ARG A 165 9.42 -28.74 -11.75
C ARG A 165 8.13 -27.95 -11.66
N LEU A 166 7.83 -27.15 -12.68
CA LEU A 166 6.59 -26.36 -12.75
C LEU A 166 5.52 -27.08 -13.56
N LYS A 167 4.37 -27.37 -12.95
CA LYS A 167 3.14 -27.68 -13.69
C LYS A 167 2.33 -26.40 -13.89
N SER A 168 2.04 -26.06 -15.14
CA SER A 168 1.31 -24.83 -15.48
C SER A 168 0.38 -24.99 -16.69
N THR A 169 -0.66 -24.16 -16.70
CA THR A 169 -1.59 -24.05 -17.83
C THR A 169 -1.51 -22.65 -18.41
N VAL A 170 -1.35 -22.57 -19.73
CA VAL A 170 -1.35 -21.34 -20.51
C VAL A 170 -2.65 -21.27 -21.30
N GLY A 171 -3.48 -20.27 -21.01
CA GLY A 171 -4.64 -19.92 -21.84
C GLY A 171 -4.17 -19.20 -23.11
N VAL A 172 -4.63 -19.61 -24.28
CA VAL A 172 -4.21 -19.01 -25.55
C VAL A 172 -5.42 -18.58 -26.38
N ASP A 173 -5.34 -17.38 -26.92
CA ASP A 173 -6.28 -16.88 -27.92
C ASP A 173 -5.52 -16.12 -29.02
N GLY A 174 -6.15 -15.84 -30.15
CA GLY A 174 -5.56 -15.11 -31.27
C GLY A 174 -5.57 -15.88 -32.59
N SER A 175 -5.81 -15.13 -33.67
CA SER A 175 -6.00 -15.68 -35.01
C SER A 175 -4.80 -16.44 -35.54
N VAL A 176 -3.57 -15.99 -35.25
CA VAL A 176 -2.34 -16.66 -35.72
C VAL A 176 -2.25 -18.06 -35.12
N TYR A 177 -2.43 -18.18 -33.80
CA TYR A 177 -2.36 -19.48 -33.13
C TYR A 177 -3.52 -20.40 -33.51
N LYS A 178 -4.71 -19.82 -33.74
CA LYS A 178 -5.91 -20.58 -34.09
C LYS A 178 -5.90 -21.10 -35.53
N ASN A 179 -5.40 -20.30 -36.48
CA ASN A 179 -5.62 -20.52 -37.90
C ASN A 179 -4.35 -20.93 -38.66
N HIS A 180 -3.14 -20.61 -38.16
CA HIS A 180 -1.90 -20.99 -38.86
C HIS A 180 -1.58 -22.49 -38.64
N PRO A 181 -1.40 -23.29 -39.70
CA PRO A 181 -1.37 -24.75 -39.62
C PRO A 181 -0.20 -25.33 -38.82
N HIS A 182 0.88 -24.55 -38.64
CA HIS A 182 2.10 -25.02 -37.98
C HIS A 182 2.50 -24.21 -36.74
N PHE A 183 1.85 -23.07 -36.49
CA PHE A 183 2.33 -22.10 -35.49
C PHE A 183 2.25 -22.67 -34.08
N ALA A 184 1.06 -23.16 -33.70
CA ALA A 184 0.84 -23.75 -32.38
C ALA A 184 1.79 -24.91 -32.09
N ARG A 185 1.97 -25.82 -33.06
CA ARG A 185 2.88 -26.97 -32.92
C ARG A 185 4.33 -26.53 -32.71
N LEU A 186 4.80 -25.55 -33.48
CA LEU A 186 6.17 -25.07 -33.38
C LEU A 186 6.40 -24.32 -32.07
N LEU A 187 5.51 -23.40 -31.70
CA LEU A 187 5.57 -22.69 -30.41
C LEU A 187 5.67 -23.68 -29.26
N GLN A 188 4.74 -24.65 -29.18
CA GLN A 188 4.73 -25.64 -28.10
C GLN A 188 6.00 -26.49 -28.08
N LYS A 189 6.52 -26.90 -29.24
CA LYS A 189 7.77 -27.65 -29.34
C LYS A 189 8.95 -26.81 -28.83
N THR A 190 9.04 -25.55 -29.22
CA THR A 190 10.13 -24.66 -28.82
C THR A 190 10.06 -24.35 -27.33
N VAL A 191 8.87 -24.07 -26.76
CA VAL A 191 8.70 -23.86 -25.31
C VAL A 191 9.19 -25.08 -24.52
N ARG A 192 8.74 -26.30 -24.87
CA ARG A 192 9.18 -27.53 -24.19
C ARG A 192 10.69 -27.75 -24.25
N ARG A 193 11.34 -27.29 -25.33
CA ARG A 193 12.80 -27.37 -25.47
C ARG A 193 13.53 -26.33 -24.61
N LEU A 194 12.99 -25.12 -24.47
CA LEU A 194 13.62 -24.03 -23.73
C LEU A 194 13.42 -24.12 -22.20
N VAL A 195 12.34 -24.77 -21.76
CA VAL A 195 12.00 -25.00 -20.35
C VAL A 195 11.64 -26.47 -20.10
N PRO A 196 12.62 -27.39 -20.13
CA PRO A 196 12.38 -28.83 -19.94
C PRO A 196 11.83 -29.21 -18.55
N ASP A 197 12.02 -28.33 -17.57
CA ASP A 197 11.54 -28.51 -16.20
C ASP A 197 10.09 -28.00 -16.00
N CYS A 198 9.44 -27.55 -17.07
CA CYS A 198 8.08 -27.04 -17.05
C CYS A 198 7.14 -27.96 -17.84
N ASP A 199 6.21 -28.60 -17.12
CA ASP A 199 5.10 -29.36 -17.72
C ASP A 199 3.96 -28.39 -18.06
N VAL A 200 3.93 -27.92 -19.31
CA VAL A 200 3.02 -26.87 -19.77
C VAL A 200 1.85 -27.44 -20.59
N ARG A 201 0.63 -27.18 -20.15
CA ARG A 201 -0.61 -27.43 -20.93
C ARG A 201 -1.08 -26.14 -21.59
N PHE A 202 -1.31 -26.17 -22.89
CA PHE A 202 -1.91 -25.05 -23.63
C PHE A 202 -3.42 -25.32 -23.80
N ILE A 203 -4.25 -24.36 -23.40
CA ILE A 203 -5.71 -24.43 -23.53
C ILE A 203 -6.16 -23.26 -24.40
N ARG A 204 -6.86 -23.57 -25.49
CA ARG A 204 -7.41 -22.55 -26.40
C ARG A 204 -8.67 -21.95 -25.78
N SER A 205 -8.81 -20.63 -25.84
CA SER A 205 -10.09 -19.97 -25.56
C SER A 205 -10.97 -20.02 -26.80
N GLU A 206 -12.14 -20.65 -26.70
CA GLU A 206 -13.10 -20.75 -27.81
C GLU A 206 -13.93 -19.47 -27.94
N ASP A 207 -14.49 -18.99 -26.83
CA ASP A 207 -15.43 -17.86 -26.79
C ASP A 207 -14.78 -16.49 -26.54
N GLY A 208 -13.48 -16.36 -26.84
CA GLY A 208 -12.74 -15.12 -26.64
C GLY A 208 -12.49 -14.76 -25.16
N SER A 209 -12.41 -13.46 -24.86
CA SER A 209 -12.13 -12.94 -23.52
C SER A 209 -13.38 -12.66 -22.67
N GLY A 210 -14.59 -12.75 -23.25
CA GLY A 210 -15.84 -12.33 -22.61
C GLY A 210 -16.17 -13.08 -21.31
N LYS A 211 -15.96 -14.41 -21.30
CA LYS A 211 -16.15 -15.23 -20.08
C LYS A 211 -15.22 -14.79 -18.94
N GLY A 212 -13.95 -14.51 -19.27
CA GLY A 212 -12.97 -14.02 -18.29
C GLY A 212 -13.34 -12.65 -17.73
N ALA A 213 -13.75 -11.72 -18.62
CA ALA A 213 -14.21 -10.39 -18.23
C ALA A 213 -15.42 -10.46 -17.27
N ALA A 214 -16.43 -11.28 -17.59
CA ALA A 214 -17.61 -11.47 -16.74
C ALA A 214 -17.26 -11.98 -15.32
N MET A 215 -16.29 -12.90 -15.21
CA MET A 215 -15.81 -13.38 -13.90
C MET A 215 -15.13 -12.29 -13.08
N VAL A 216 -14.31 -11.45 -13.72
CA VAL A 216 -13.69 -10.29 -13.05
C VAL A 216 -14.76 -9.29 -12.61
N THR A 217 -15.73 -8.98 -13.49
CA THR A 217 -16.85 -8.09 -13.17
C THR A 217 -17.66 -8.59 -11.99
N ALA A 218 -17.96 -9.89 -11.91
CA ALA A 218 -18.70 -10.47 -10.79
C ALA A 218 -17.97 -10.29 -9.44
N VAL A 219 -16.64 -10.46 -9.41
CA VAL A 219 -15.84 -10.23 -8.20
C VAL A 219 -15.80 -8.75 -7.85
N ALA A 220 -15.59 -7.87 -8.84
CA ALA A 220 -15.57 -6.42 -8.63
C ALA A 220 -16.90 -5.90 -8.08
N HIS A 221 -18.03 -6.38 -8.62
CA HIS A 221 -19.36 -6.03 -8.13
C HIS A 221 -19.55 -6.42 -6.67
N ARG A 222 -19.21 -7.65 -6.30
CA ARG A 222 -19.31 -8.12 -4.90
C ARG A 222 -18.48 -7.26 -3.94
N LEU A 223 -17.27 -6.86 -4.33
CA LEU A 223 -16.41 -6.00 -3.52
C LEU A 223 -16.95 -4.58 -3.41
N ALA A 224 -17.55 -4.05 -4.48
CA ALA A 224 -18.21 -2.76 -4.47
C ALA A 224 -19.41 -2.74 -3.51
N ASP A 225 -20.24 -3.80 -3.51
CA ASP A 225 -21.37 -3.94 -2.59
C ASP A 225 -20.90 -3.96 -1.13
N GLN A 226 -19.86 -4.73 -0.81
CA GLN A 226 -19.26 -4.78 0.53
C GLN A 226 -18.71 -3.42 0.97
N ARG A 227 -18.05 -2.71 0.05
CA ARG A 227 -17.54 -1.35 0.30
C ARG A 227 -18.69 -0.38 0.60
N HIS A 228 -19.77 -0.45 -0.17
CA HIS A 228 -20.96 0.39 0.03
C HIS A 228 -21.59 0.20 1.41
N GLU A 229 -21.79 -1.05 1.85
CA GLU A 229 -22.35 -1.34 3.18
C GLU A 229 -21.45 -0.85 4.31
N ARG A 230 -20.13 -0.99 4.16
CA ARG A 230 -19.15 -0.44 5.12
C ARG A 230 -19.22 1.08 5.17
N GLU A 231 -19.23 1.74 4.03
CA GLU A 231 -19.33 3.21 3.96
C GLU A 231 -20.63 3.71 4.59
N LYS A 232 -21.75 3.06 4.31
CA LYS A 232 -23.06 3.36 4.92
C LYS A 232 -23.03 3.27 6.45
N THR A 233 -22.37 2.25 7.00
CA THR A 233 -22.21 2.08 8.45
C THR A 233 -21.37 3.22 9.05
N LEU A 234 -20.26 3.55 8.40
CA LEU A 234 -19.32 4.58 8.85
C LEU A 234 -19.83 6.01 8.65
N GLU A 235 -20.85 6.21 7.80
CA GLU A 235 -21.39 7.53 7.50
C GLU A 235 -21.92 8.25 8.76
N SER A 236 -22.49 7.48 9.70
CA SER A 236 -22.99 8.01 10.99
C SER A 236 -21.90 8.66 11.86
N LEU A 237 -20.63 8.31 11.64
CA LEU A 237 -19.48 8.85 12.38
C LEU A 237 -18.88 10.10 11.72
N LYS A 238 -19.29 10.44 10.49
CA LYS A 238 -18.80 11.62 9.78
C LYS A 238 -19.60 12.84 10.19
N LEU A 239 -18.96 13.73 10.95
CA LEU A 239 -19.57 15.01 11.33
C LEU A 239 -19.30 16.07 10.27
N SER A 240 -20.37 16.69 9.78
CA SER A 240 -20.28 17.86 8.90
C SER A 240 -19.74 19.08 9.65
N THR A 241 -19.17 20.04 8.92
CA THR A 241 -18.74 21.33 9.48
C THR A 241 -19.85 22.03 10.26
N LYS A 242 -21.10 21.95 9.80
CA LYS A 242 -22.26 22.51 10.51
C LYS A 242 -22.49 21.84 11.87
N GLN A 243 -22.41 20.51 11.93
CA GLN A 243 -22.51 19.77 13.19
C GLN A 243 -21.35 20.10 14.13
N LEU A 244 -20.13 20.23 13.61
CA LEU A 244 -18.96 20.63 14.41
C LEU A 244 -19.11 22.04 14.99
N LEU A 245 -19.62 22.99 14.19
CA LEU A 245 -19.94 24.34 14.66
C LEU A 245 -21.03 24.33 15.74
N GLU A 246 -22.03 23.46 15.60
CA GLU A 246 -23.05 23.29 16.62
C GLU A 246 -22.48 22.71 17.92
N VAL A 247 -21.60 21.70 17.85
CA VAL A 247 -20.88 21.17 19.02
C VAL A 247 -20.05 22.27 19.69
N LYS A 248 -19.32 23.09 18.91
CA LYS A 248 -18.59 24.25 19.44
C LYS A 248 -19.51 25.22 20.17
N ARG A 249 -20.67 25.53 19.58
CA ARG A 249 -21.67 26.43 20.16
C ARG A 249 -22.24 25.86 21.47
N LEU A 250 -22.63 24.58 21.47
CA LEU A 250 -23.16 23.89 22.65
C LEU A 250 -22.13 23.85 23.78
N MET A 251 -20.87 23.54 23.48
CA MET A 251 -19.78 23.60 24.46
C MET A 251 -19.65 25.00 25.07
N ARG A 252 -19.70 26.05 24.25
CA ARG A 252 -19.64 27.44 24.75
C ARG A 252 -20.80 27.78 25.69
N VAL A 253 -22.01 27.33 25.35
CA VAL A 253 -23.19 27.53 26.21
C VAL A 253 -23.01 26.82 27.55
N GLU A 254 -22.55 25.57 27.56
CA GLU A 254 -22.31 24.84 28.82
C GLU A 254 -21.19 25.45 29.66
N MET A 255 -20.13 26.00 29.03
CA MET A 255 -19.11 26.79 29.75
C MET A 255 -19.73 28.02 30.43
N ASP A 256 -20.54 28.79 29.72
CA ASP A 256 -21.18 29.99 30.28
C ASP A 256 -22.17 29.62 31.42
N ARG A 257 -22.84 28.46 31.32
CA ARG A 257 -23.68 27.91 32.40
C ARG A 257 -22.86 27.48 33.61
N GLY A 258 -21.73 26.83 33.39
CA GLY A 258 -20.81 26.41 34.46
C GLY A 258 -20.20 27.58 35.23
N LEU A 259 -19.95 28.71 34.56
CA LEU A 259 -19.41 29.92 35.22
C LEU A 259 -20.45 30.72 36.00
N LYS A 260 -21.74 30.63 35.63
CA LYS A 260 -22.82 31.39 36.27
C LYS A 260 -23.27 30.73 37.57
N ARG A 261 -23.26 31.50 38.66
CA ARG A 261 -23.71 31.05 40.00
C ARG A 261 -25.10 30.40 40.00
N THR A 262 -26.04 30.93 39.23
CA THR A 262 -27.43 30.45 39.22
C THR A 262 -27.63 29.13 38.49
N SER A 263 -26.70 28.73 37.60
CA SER A 263 -26.82 27.51 36.80
C SER A 263 -25.69 26.48 37.05
N HIS A 264 -24.73 26.80 37.92
CA HIS A 264 -23.54 25.99 38.16
C HIS A 264 -23.86 24.57 38.66
N ASP A 265 -24.80 24.44 39.59
CA ASP A 265 -25.14 23.17 40.22
C ASP A 265 -25.72 22.16 39.21
N GLU A 266 -26.49 22.65 38.23
CA GLU A 266 -27.10 21.84 37.16
C GLU A 266 -26.22 21.72 35.90
N ALA A 267 -25.20 22.58 35.73
CA ALA A 267 -24.35 22.56 34.55
C ALA A 267 -23.57 21.25 34.42
N THR A 268 -23.44 20.72 33.20
CA THR A 268 -22.68 19.49 32.95
C THR A 268 -21.17 19.75 32.90
N VAL A 269 -20.77 20.91 32.36
CA VAL A 269 -19.39 21.41 32.37
C VAL A 269 -19.22 22.33 33.57
N LYS A 270 -18.51 21.87 34.61
CA LYS A 270 -18.50 22.54 35.92
C LYS A 270 -17.68 23.82 36.02
N MET A 271 -16.71 24.05 35.13
CA MET A 271 -15.88 25.27 35.13
C MET A 271 -15.30 25.62 36.52
N LEU A 272 -14.74 24.62 37.20
CA LEU A 272 -14.30 24.73 38.59
C LEU A 272 -13.13 25.73 38.73
N PRO A 273 -13.16 26.65 39.73
CA PRO A 273 -12.10 27.62 39.93
C PRO A 273 -10.83 26.95 40.45
N THR A 274 -9.68 27.24 39.82
CA THR A 274 -8.39 26.66 40.20
C THR A 274 -7.64 27.44 41.28
N TYR A 275 -8.09 28.67 41.56
CA TYR A 275 -7.41 29.67 42.41
C TYR A 275 -6.02 30.12 41.91
N VAL A 276 -5.58 29.65 40.73
CA VAL A 276 -4.40 30.18 40.02
C VAL A 276 -4.82 31.40 39.22
N ARG A 277 -4.31 32.58 39.59
CA ARG A 277 -4.82 33.87 39.09
C ARG A 277 -3.97 34.49 37.98
N SER A 278 -2.79 33.95 37.71
CA SER A 278 -1.89 34.42 36.67
C SER A 278 -1.03 33.27 36.15
N THR A 279 -0.61 33.39 34.90
CA THR A 279 0.47 32.56 34.34
C THR A 279 1.83 32.97 34.94
N PRO A 280 2.86 32.12 34.83
CA PRO A 280 4.20 32.49 35.28
C PRO A 280 4.69 33.78 34.61
N ASP A 281 5.34 34.66 35.39
CA ASP A 281 5.83 35.97 34.94
C ASP A 281 7.38 36.05 34.84
N GLY A 282 8.07 34.97 35.22
CA GLY A 282 9.52 34.85 35.19
C GLY A 282 10.21 35.31 36.48
N THR A 283 9.45 35.74 37.49
CA THR A 283 9.99 36.03 38.83
C THR A 283 10.11 34.79 39.72
N GLU A 284 9.52 33.67 39.30
CA GLU A 284 9.52 32.41 40.04
C GLU A 284 10.94 31.88 40.25
N ARG A 285 11.21 31.41 41.48
CA ARG A 285 12.48 30.82 41.86
C ARG A 285 12.30 29.94 43.08
N GLY A 286 13.12 28.89 43.19
CA GLY A 286 13.13 28.00 44.35
C GLY A 286 13.21 26.54 43.95
N ASP A 287 13.22 25.68 44.96
CA ASP A 287 13.15 24.23 44.83
C ASP A 287 11.79 23.77 45.36
N PHE A 288 11.07 23.00 44.56
CA PHE A 288 9.70 22.60 44.82
C PHE A 288 9.55 21.10 44.67
N LEU A 289 8.77 20.48 45.55
CA LEU A 289 8.25 19.14 45.30
C LEU A 289 6.99 19.25 44.45
N ALA A 290 6.79 18.31 43.54
CA ALA A 290 5.51 18.12 42.87
C ALA A 290 5.09 16.66 42.94
N LEU A 291 3.81 16.43 43.17
CA LEU A 291 3.19 15.10 43.15
C LEU A 291 2.24 15.02 41.95
N ASP A 292 2.29 13.94 41.21
CA ASP A 292 1.41 13.69 40.06
C ASP A 292 0.60 12.41 40.28
N LEU A 293 -0.69 12.57 40.56
CA LEU A 293 -1.64 11.50 40.83
C LEU A 293 -2.86 11.63 39.91
N GLY A 294 -2.89 10.85 38.84
CA GLY A 294 -3.99 10.86 37.86
C GLY A 294 -4.30 9.53 37.17
N GLY A 295 -3.60 8.45 37.53
CA GLY A 295 -3.75 7.12 36.94
C GLY A 295 -2.99 6.05 37.73
N THR A 296 -2.56 4.97 37.07
CA THR A 296 -1.87 3.83 37.70
C THR A 296 -0.44 4.17 38.18
N ASN A 297 0.18 5.19 37.59
CA ASN A 297 1.55 5.60 37.89
C ASN A 297 1.53 6.92 38.69
N PHE A 298 1.96 6.85 39.94
CA PHE A 298 2.21 8.00 40.80
C PHE A 298 3.62 8.53 40.55
N ARG A 299 3.82 9.86 40.53
CA ARG A 299 5.16 10.44 40.41
C ARG A 299 5.43 11.42 41.54
N VAL A 300 6.64 11.35 42.06
CA VAL A 300 7.21 12.38 42.92
C VAL A 300 8.30 13.09 42.14
N LEU A 301 8.28 14.42 42.12
CA LEU A 301 9.20 15.26 41.36
C LEU A 301 9.87 16.28 42.29
N LEU A 302 11.14 16.58 42.00
CA LEU A 302 11.85 17.77 42.47
C LEU A 302 12.04 18.71 41.28
N VAL A 303 11.48 19.91 41.38
CA VAL A 303 11.55 20.96 40.36
C VAL A 303 12.36 22.12 40.90
N ARG A 304 13.46 22.46 40.24
CA ARG A 304 14.31 23.59 40.59
C ARG A 304 14.14 24.69 39.55
N VAL A 305 13.60 25.81 39.99
CA VAL A 305 13.39 27.01 39.16
C VAL A 305 14.46 28.04 39.52
N ARG A 306 15.18 28.52 38.52
CA ARG A 306 16.25 29.53 38.66
C ARG A 306 15.92 30.77 37.84
N ASN A 307 16.09 31.95 38.44
CA ASN A 307 15.96 33.24 37.76
C ASN A 307 17.34 33.88 37.51
N GLY A 308 17.48 34.71 36.46
CA GLY A 308 18.74 35.40 36.09
C GLY A 308 19.26 35.07 34.68
N MET A 309 20.56 35.29 34.41
CA MET A 309 21.20 35.11 33.08
C MET A 309 21.17 33.66 32.56
N ARG A 310 20.97 32.67 33.45
CA ARG A 310 20.72 31.27 33.11
C ARG A 310 19.32 30.89 33.58
N ARG A 311 18.29 31.34 32.85
CA ARG A 311 16.92 30.84 33.02
C ARG A 311 16.92 29.33 32.76
N GLY A 312 16.38 28.54 33.68
CA GLY A 312 16.32 27.09 33.53
C GLY A 312 15.41 26.46 34.57
N VAL A 313 14.75 25.38 34.17
CA VAL A 313 13.98 24.50 35.03
C VAL A 313 14.66 23.14 35.00
N GLU A 314 15.18 22.70 36.14
CA GLU A 314 15.75 21.36 36.30
C GLU A 314 14.70 20.48 37.00
N MET A 315 14.45 19.27 36.48
CA MET A 315 13.46 18.36 37.03
C MET A 315 14.05 16.97 37.24
N HIS A 316 13.87 16.43 38.44
CA HIS A 316 14.12 15.04 38.80
C HIS A 316 12.80 14.38 39.16
N ASN A 317 12.57 13.14 38.77
CA ASN A 317 11.35 12.43 39.13
C ASN A 317 11.61 10.95 39.40
N LYS A 318 10.72 10.34 40.18
CA LYS A 318 10.64 8.89 40.37
C LYS A 318 9.19 8.45 40.26
N ILE A 319 8.98 7.35 39.54
CA ILE A 319 7.66 6.74 39.34
C ILE A 319 7.46 5.67 40.39
N TYR A 320 6.27 5.65 40.97
CA TYR A 320 5.82 4.67 41.94
C TYR A 320 4.52 4.04 41.44
N THR A 321 4.41 2.73 41.61
CA THR A 321 3.15 2.03 41.42
C THR A 321 2.31 2.19 42.69
N ILE A 322 1.01 2.42 42.53
CA ILE A 322 0.06 2.38 43.64
C ILE A 322 -0.54 0.97 43.69
N PRO A 323 -0.37 0.23 44.79
CA PRO A 323 -1.01 -1.06 44.98
C PRO A 323 -2.55 -0.98 44.80
N GLN A 324 -3.15 -2.02 44.23
CA GLN A 324 -4.61 -2.02 43.95
C GLN A 324 -5.45 -1.92 45.23
N ASP A 325 -5.00 -2.56 46.31
CA ASP A 325 -5.57 -2.47 47.65
C ASP A 325 -5.53 -1.03 48.18
N ALA A 326 -4.46 -0.28 47.95
CA ALA A 326 -4.42 1.15 48.29
C ALA A 326 -5.30 2.03 47.37
N MET A 327 -5.45 1.69 46.07
CA MET A 327 -6.35 2.42 45.16
C MET A 327 -7.85 2.22 45.45
N GLN A 328 -8.21 1.05 45.99
CA GLN A 328 -9.59 0.65 46.32
C GLN A 328 -9.89 0.70 47.82
N GLY A 329 -8.88 1.00 48.64
CA GLY A 329 -8.95 1.00 50.09
C GLY A 329 -9.53 2.29 50.68
N THR A 330 -9.03 2.68 51.84
CA THR A 330 -9.38 3.93 52.50
C THR A 330 -8.51 5.08 51.99
N GLY A 331 -9.00 6.32 52.17
CA GLY A 331 -8.18 7.48 51.88
C GLY A 331 -6.89 7.52 52.72
N GLU A 332 -6.93 7.01 53.95
CA GLU A 332 -5.76 6.94 54.83
C GLU A 332 -4.67 6.03 54.25
N GLU A 333 -5.03 4.82 53.81
CA GLU A 333 -4.10 3.87 53.18
C GLU A 333 -3.45 4.44 51.91
N LEU A 334 -4.23 5.13 51.06
CA LEU A 334 -3.71 5.78 49.86
C LEU A 334 -2.72 6.90 50.21
N PHE A 335 -3.06 7.76 51.17
CA PHE A 335 -2.22 8.89 51.54
C PHE A 335 -0.97 8.44 52.32
N ASP A 336 -1.06 7.39 53.12
CA ASP A 336 0.11 6.79 53.76
C ASP A 336 1.07 6.23 52.71
N HIS A 337 0.57 5.52 51.68
CA HIS A 337 1.42 5.08 50.55
C HIS A 337 2.11 6.24 49.84
N ILE A 338 1.37 7.32 49.56
CA ILE A 338 1.92 8.54 48.95
C ILE A 338 3.05 9.14 49.81
N VAL A 339 2.86 9.21 51.13
CA VAL A 339 3.88 9.73 52.06
C VAL A 339 5.13 8.84 52.06
N HIS A 340 4.97 7.51 52.02
CA HIS A 340 6.11 6.58 51.90
C HIS A 340 6.89 6.81 50.60
N CYS A 341 6.19 6.99 49.47
CA CYS A 341 6.83 7.33 48.19
C CYS A 341 7.59 8.66 48.25
N ILE A 342 7.06 9.68 48.92
CA ILE A 342 7.75 10.97 49.10
C ILE A 342 9.02 10.80 49.94
N ALA A 343 8.94 10.06 51.04
CA ALA A 343 10.09 9.81 51.92
C ALA A 343 11.23 9.10 51.17
N ASP A 344 10.89 8.03 50.45
CA ASP A 344 11.83 7.30 49.60
C ASP A 344 12.43 8.18 48.49
N PHE A 345 11.64 9.08 47.88
CA PHE A 345 12.16 10.02 46.88
C PHE A 345 13.14 11.03 47.48
N LEU A 346 12.83 11.58 48.65
CA LEU A 346 13.71 12.53 49.32
C LEU A 346 15.03 11.89 49.78
N GLU A 347 14.99 10.63 50.22
CA GLU A 347 16.19 9.85 50.51
C GLU A 347 17.01 9.61 49.24
N TYR A 348 16.37 9.19 48.15
CA TYR A 348 17.01 9.01 46.84
C TYR A 348 17.69 10.30 46.34
N MET A 349 17.08 11.46 46.55
CA MET A 349 17.66 12.76 46.16
C MET A 349 18.71 13.29 47.15
N GLY A 350 18.98 12.60 48.26
CA GLY A 350 19.91 13.04 49.30
C GLY A 350 19.42 14.26 50.09
N MET A 351 18.10 14.44 50.20
CA MET A 351 17.44 15.62 50.79
C MET A 351 16.59 15.26 52.02
N LYS A 352 16.94 14.18 52.73
CA LYS A 352 16.23 13.77 53.95
C LYS A 352 16.24 14.89 55.00
N GLY A 353 15.09 15.17 55.59
CA GLY A 353 14.91 16.21 56.62
C GLY A 353 14.73 17.64 56.09
N VAL A 354 14.75 17.87 54.77
CA VAL A 354 14.50 19.18 54.18
C VAL A 354 13.00 19.45 54.04
N SER A 355 12.55 20.63 54.46
CA SER A 355 11.17 21.09 54.26
C SER A 355 11.07 21.89 52.96
N LEU A 356 10.40 21.35 51.94
CA LEU A 356 10.18 22.01 50.66
C LEU A 356 8.69 22.35 50.44
N PRO A 357 8.39 23.47 49.74
CA PRO A 357 7.05 23.71 49.24
C PRO A 357 6.64 22.61 48.26
N LEU A 358 5.40 22.14 48.36
CA LEU A 358 4.88 21.02 47.58
C LEU A 358 3.64 21.43 46.78
N GLY A 359 3.68 21.19 45.46
CA GLY A 359 2.52 21.22 44.58
C GLY A 359 1.92 19.83 44.43
N PHE A 360 0.60 19.71 44.43
CA PHE A 360 -0.07 18.42 44.21
C PHE A 360 -0.99 18.49 42.99
N THR A 361 -0.57 17.84 41.91
CA THR A 361 -1.39 17.60 40.74
C THR A 361 -2.28 16.38 41.00
N PHE A 362 -3.56 16.64 41.18
CA PHE A 362 -4.58 15.62 41.44
C PHE A 362 -5.60 15.65 40.30
N SER A 363 -5.54 14.67 39.39
CA SER A 363 -6.26 14.72 38.10
C SER A 363 -7.73 14.28 38.17
N PHE A 364 -8.40 14.56 39.28
CA PHE A 364 -9.83 14.28 39.46
C PHE A 364 -10.61 15.59 39.63
N PRO A 365 -11.87 15.65 39.20
CA PRO A 365 -12.72 16.81 39.44
C PRO A 365 -12.87 17.07 40.93
N CYS A 366 -12.43 18.24 41.39
CA CYS A 366 -12.49 18.60 42.80
C CYS A 366 -13.06 19.99 43.02
N HIS A 367 -13.83 20.17 44.09
CA HIS A 367 -14.30 21.48 44.52
C HIS A 367 -13.20 22.15 45.36
N GLN A 368 -12.50 23.13 44.78
CA GLN A 368 -11.47 23.87 45.48
C GLN A 368 -12.10 25.01 46.30
N ASN A 369 -11.63 25.21 47.53
CA ASN A 369 -12.03 26.31 48.40
C ASN A 369 -10.94 27.40 48.49
N SER A 370 -9.68 27.00 48.29
CA SER A 370 -8.50 27.84 48.14
C SER A 370 -7.45 27.09 47.30
N LEU A 371 -6.30 27.73 47.03
CA LEU A 371 -5.19 27.08 46.30
C LEU A 371 -4.67 25.81 47.00
N ASP A 372 -4.80 25.76 48.32
CA ASP A 372 -4.28 24.72 49.22
C ASP A 372 -5.39 23.94 49.97
N ALA A 373 -6.66 24.09 49.57
CA ALA A 373 -7.79 23.39 50.18
C ALA A 373 -8.81 22.90 49.13
N VAL A 374 -9.14 21.61 49.21
CA VAL A 374 -9.95 20.91 48.22
C VAL A 374 -10.92 19.95 48.90
N THR A 375 -12.16 19.90 48.39
CA THR A 375 -13.21 18.94 48.73
C THR A 375 -13.48 18.04 47.52
N ILE A 376 -13.56 16.73 47.74
CA ILE A 376 -13.82 15.75 46.66
C ILE A 376 -15.26 15.30 46.78
N ASN A 377 -16.07 15.56 45.75
CA ASN A 377 -17.50 15.25 45.80
C ASN A 377 -17.87 13.99 44.99
N ASN A 378 -17.03 13.54 44.05
CA ASN A 378 -17.19 12.28 43.32
C ASN A 378 -15.84 11.85 42.70
N LEU A 379 -15.38 10.63 42.99
CA LEU A 379 -14.23 10.04 42.29
C LEU A 379 -14.72 9.39 40.99
N ALA A 380 -14.05 9.69 39.87
CA ALA A 380 -14.29 8.99 38.61
C ALA A 380 -13.72 7.55 38.66
N TYR A 381 -14.26 6.67 37.80
CA TYR A 381 -14.20 5.19 37.76
C TYR A 381 -12.88 4.44 38.11
N SER A 382 -11.74 5.10 38.33
CA SER A 382 -10.44 4.47 38.65
C SER A 382 -9.97 4.61 40.10
N LEU A 383 -10.48 5.57 40.88
CA LEU A 383 -10.23 5.64 42.33
C LEU A 383 -11.55 5.41 43.07
N SER A 384 -11.65 4.35 43.85
CA SER A 384 -12.85 4.04 44.64
C SER A 384 -12.47 3.96 46.11
N CYS A 385 -12.03 5.08 46.68
CA CYS A 385 -11.73 5.14 48.12
C CYS A 385 -12.97 5.64 48.88
N LYS A 386 -13.50 4.80 49.78
CA LYS A 386 -14.82 5.00 50.43
C LYS A 386 -14.96 6.25 51.32
N TYR A 387 -13.88 6.99 51.62
CA TYR A 387 -13.87 8.09 52.59
C TYR A 387 -13.02 9.32 52.21
N VAL A 388 -12.75 9.55 50.92
CA VAL A 388 -11.89 10.69 50.47
C VAL A 388 -12.62 12.05 50.48
N THR A 389 -13.92 12.08 50.77
CA THR A 389 -14.81 13.22 50.52
C THR A 389 -14.59 14.47 51.37
N SER A 390 -13.56 14.55 52.22
CA SER A 390 -13.25 15.77 53.01
C SER A 390 -11.77 15.99 53.38
N PHE A 391 -10.81 15.22 52.83
CA PHE A 391 -9.59 14.90 53.59
C PHE A 391 -8.24 15.48 53.10
N ILE A 392 -8.14 16.05 51.88
CA ILE A 392 -6.82 16.31 51.26
C ILE A 392 -6.06 17.49 51.91
N GLY A 393 -6.70 18.63 52.13
CA GLY A 393 -6.03 19.83 52.65
C GLY A 393 -5.58 19.71 54.12
N PHE A 394 -6.28 18.89 54.90
CA PHE A 394 -6.01 18.66 56.33
C PHE A 394 -4.98 17.53 56.55
N SER A 395 -5.06 16.45 55.76
CA SER A 395 -4.16 15.30 55.91
C SER A 395 -2.73 15.59 55.45
N LEU A 396 -2.51 16.31 54.34
CA LEU A 396 -1.16 16.63 53.88
C LEU A 396 -0.37 17.49 54.89
N ARG A 397 -1.02 18.40 55.62
CA ARG A 397 -0.36 19.18 56.69
C ARG A 397 -0.02 18.32 57.90
N ASN A 398 -0.97 17.50 58.38
CA ASN A 398 -0.72 16.57 59.49
C ASN A 398 0.32 15.50 59.14
N GLN A 399 0.40 15.09 57.87
CA GLN A 399 1.35 14.09 57.38
C GLN A 399 2.72 14.71 57.03
N GLN A 400 2.81 15.97 56.60
CA GLN A 400 4.09 16.69 56.55
C GLN A 400 4.74 16.77 57.94
N ASP A 401 3.95 16.96 59.00
CA ASP A 401 4.45 16.95 60.37
C ASP A 401 4.81 15.55 60.90
N LYS A 402 4.22 14.47 60.34
CA LYS A 402 4.68 13.08 60.54
C LYS A 402 5.96 12.76 59.77
N ALA A 403 6.09 13.21 58.52
CA ALA A 403 7.27 13.02 57.69
C ALA A 403 8.51 13.78 58.22
N LYS A 404 8.31 14.93 58.88
CA LYS A 404 9.39 15.63 59.61
C LYS A 404 9.93 14.84 60.83
N LYS A 405 9.20 13.85 61.31
CA LYS A 405 9.58 13.00 62.47
C LYS A 405 10.26 11.69 62.07
N LEU A 406 10.38 11.39 60.77
CA LEU A 406 11.01 10.19 60.17
C LEU A 406 12.26 10.58 59.37
#